data_AF-A0AAD4LIY8-F1
#
_entry.id   AF-A0AAD4LIY8-F1
#
_cell.length_a   1.000
_cell.length_b   1.000
_cell.length_c   1.000
_cell.angle_alpha   90.00
_cell.angle_beta   90.00
_cell.angle_gamma   90.00
#
_symmetry.space_group_name_H-M   'P 1'
#
loop_
_entity.id
_entity.type
_entity.pdbx_description
1 polymer ?
#
loop_
_entity_poly.entity_id
_entity_poly.type
_entity_poly.pdbx_seq_one_letter_code
_entity_poly.pdbx_strand_id
1 'polypeptide(L)'
;MVGAGNPSPTLSAFLTQEYGTITSPVRTPGAPQPYPPTWARQINTAALPATTTGNPRECPICHGIFTRWQDRDRHLVTHLPHWVHCPISNCTWRGNRVRQFEDHWGRDHGSYHIPGRKQFEIFDPQEFVNQINTGTIPAVAAGRAIERILAKARQLQKPSMSADPWGWKIKRPPQ
;
A
#
# COMPACT_ATOMS: atom_id res chain seq x y z
N MET A 1 -32.37 -34.05 63.93
CA MET A 1 -31.48 -32.91 64.26
C MET A 1 -31.58 -31.92 63.11
N VAL A 2 -31.87 -30.65 63.43
CA VAL A 2 -31.54 -29.39 62.72
C VAL A 2 -30.84 -29.52 61.36
N GLY A 3 -31.18 -28.83 60.27
CA GLY A 3 -31.79 -27.50 60.11
C GLY A 3 -31.03 -26.76 58.98
N ALA A 4 -31.69 -25.80 58.34
CA ALA A 4 -31.24 -24.88 57.27
C ALA A 4 -31.11 -25.49 55.86
N GLY A 5 -31.65 -24.92 54.77
CA GLY A 5 -32.22 -23.59 54.54
C GLY A 5 -31.68 -23.06 53.19
N ASN A 6 -32.56 -22.99 52.17
CA ASN A 6 -32.66 -22.10 50.97
C ASN A 6 -31.42 -21.34 50.41
N PRO A 7 -31.46 -20.78 49.16
CA PRO A 7 -32.38 -20.97 48.02
C PRO A 7 -31.68 -21.11 46.63
N SER A 8 -32.47 -21.39 45.59
CA SER A 8 -32.13 -21.13 44.19
C SER A 8 -31.74 -19.68 43.92
N PRO A 9 -30.89 -19.44 42.90
CA PRO A 9 -30.99 -18.24 42.08
C PRO A 9 -31.20 -18.59 40.59
N THR A 10 -32.38 -18.21 40.12
CA THR A 10 -32.64 -17.36 38.94
C THR A 10 -31.69 -17.48 37.74
N LEU A 11 -32.19 -18.11 36.67
CA LEU A 11 -31.74 -17.91 35.29
C LEU A 11 -32.16 -16.52 34.80
N SER A 12 -31.25 -15.56 34.82
CA SER A 12 -31.40 -14.29 34.09
C SER A 12 -30.05 -13.77 33.63
N ALA A 13 -30.02 -13.36 32.36
CA ALA A 13 -29.01 -12.50 31.72
C ALA A 13 -27.68 -13.14 31.29
N PHE A 14 -27.65 -13.68 30.07
CA PHE A 14 -26.48 -13.60 29.19
C PHE A 14 -26.86 -12.85 27.91
N LEU A 15 -26.90 -11.53 28.02
CA LEU A 15 -26.85 -10.59 26.91
C LEU A 15 -25.78 -9.56 27.26
N THR A 16 -24.53 -9.85 26.91
CA THR A 16 -23.63 -8.80 26.45
C THR A 16 -22.54 -9.39 25.56
N GLN A 17 -22.48 -8.77 24.39
CA GLN A 17 -21.59 -8.96 23.28
C GLN A 17 -20.29 -8.22 23.59
N GLU A 18 -19.21 -8.95 23.92
CA GLU A 18 -17.89 -8.36 24.07
C GLU A 18 -17.32 -8.10 22.67
N TYR A 19 -17.52 -6.88 22.17
CA TYR A 19 -16.75 -6.34 21.06
C TYR A 19 -15.29 -6.23 21.50
N GLY A 20 -14.47 -7.20 21.08
CA GLY A 20 -13.03 -7.17 21.26
C GLY A 20 -12.44 -5.88 20.72
N THR A 21 -11.94 -5.07 21.64
CA THR A 21 -11.14 -3.86 21.42
C THR A 21 -10.03 -4.15 20.41
N ILE A 22 -10.05 -3.45 19.28
CA ILE A 22 -8.96 -3.40 18.32
C ILE A 22 -7.77 -2.74 19.04
N THR A 23 -6.87 -3.54 19.60
CA THR A 23 -5.57 -3.06 20.06
C THR A 23 -4.77 -2.61 18.85
N SER A 24 -4.68 -1.29 18.67
CA SER A 24 -3.73 -0.65 17.77
C SER A 24 -2.32 -1.21 17.99
N PRO A 25 -1.56 -1.55 16.94
CA PRO A 25 -0.20 -2.04 17.10
C PRO A 25 0.68 -0.93 17.68
N VAL A 26 1.37 -1.28 18.77
CA VAL A 26 2.40 -0.49 19.44
C VAL A 26 3.44 -0.03 18.41
N ARG A 27 3.60 1.29 18.26
CA ARG A 27 4.69 1.90 17.49
C ARG A 27 6.00 1.69 18.23
N THR A 28 6.89 0.84 17.70
CA THR A 28 8.28 0.79 18.13
C THR A 28 8.99 2.11 17.76
N PRO A 29 9.56 2.86 18.73
CA PRO A 29 10.37 4.03 18.43
C PRO A 29 11.68 3.57 17.76
N GLY A 30 11.98 4.07 16.56
CA GLY A 30 13.30 3.89 15.92
C GLY A 30 13.36 3.05 14.65
N ALA A 31 12.24 2.50 14.16
CA ALA A 31 12.21 1.97 12.81
C ALA A 31 12.25 3.15 11.82
N PRO A 32 13.20 3.21 10.85
CA PRO A 32 13.15 4.20 9.79
C PRO A 32 11.84 4.00 9.04
N GLN A 33 10.89 4.92 9.24
CA GLN A 33 9.71 5.01 8.41
C GLN A 33 10.21 5.11 6.97
N PRO A 34 9.68 4.32 6.02
CA PRO A 34 9.99 4.50 4.61
C PRO A 34 9.54 5.91 4.24
N TYR A 35 10.50 6.84 4.24
CA TYR A 35 10.25 8.26 4.06
C TYR A 35 9.48 8.40 2.76
N PRO A 36 8.22 8.85 2.81
CA PRO A 36 7.54 9.07 1.57
C PRO A 36 8.22 10.30 0.93
N PRO A 37 8.31 10.37 -0.40
CA PRO A 37 8.96 11.47 -1.12
C PRO A 37 8.50 12.83 -0.59
N THR A 38 9.28 13.90 -0.77
CA THR A 38 9.00 15.23 -0.17
C THR A 38 7.60 15.77 -0.41
N TRP A 39 6.95 15.40 -1.53
CA TRP A 39 5.54 15.72 -1.80
C TRP A 39 4.58 15.04 -0.81
N ALA A 40 4.93 13.87 -0.30
CA ALA A 40 4.14 13.15 0.69
C ALA A 40 4.23 13.74 2.10
N ARG A 41 5.23 14.61 2.35
CA ARG A 41 5.30 15.44 3.56
C ARG A 41 4.33 16.64 3.48
N GLN A 42 3.95 17.06 2.27
CA GLN A 42 3.03 18.18 2.03
C GLN A 42 1.55 17.78 2.24
N ILE A 43 1.23 16.49 2.32
CA ILE A 43 -0.16 15.99 2.46
C ILE A 43 -0.68 15.99 3.91
N ASN A 44 0.16 16.29 4.91
CA ASN A 44 -0.22 16.20 6.33
C ASN A 44 -0.80 17.50 6.93
N THR A 45 -0.84 18.62 6.20
CA THR A 45 -1.11 19.93 6.83
C THR A 45 -2.38 20.66 6.40
N ALA A 46 -3.26 20.05 5.62
CA ALA A 46 -4.60 20.62 5.44
C ALA A 46 -5.59 19.51 5.11
N ALA A 47 -6.75 19.54 5.76
CA ALA A 47 -7.94 18.92 5.19
C ALA A 47 -8.03 19.40 3.73
N LEU A 48 -7.79 18.50 2.78
CA LEU A 48 -7.97 18.80 1.36
C LEU A 48 -9.43 19.26 1.20
N PRO A 49 -9.69 20.52 0.79
CA PRO A 49 -11.05 20.91 0.45
C PRO A 49 -11.51 19.95 -0.65
N ALA A 50 -12.75 19.48 -0.51
CA ALA A 50 -13.42 18.66 -1.49
C ALA A 50 -13.13 19.19 -2.91
N THR A 51 -12.43 18.39 -3.71
CA THR A 51 -12.54 18.34 -5.18
C THR A 51 -12.98 19.64 -5.84
N THR A 52 -12.15 20.69 -5.85
CA THR A 52 -12.32 21.82 -6.78
C THR A 52 -10.96 22.43 -7.14
N THR A 53 -10.14 21.68 -7.85
CA THR A 53 -9.33 22.32 -8.90
C THR A 53 -10.15 22.19 -10.16
N GLY A 54 -10.73 23.31 -10.62
CA GLY A 54 -11.66 23.37 -11.76
C GLY A 54 -11.07 22.88 -13.10
N ASN A 55 -9.84 22.38 -13.10
CA ASN A 55 -9.18 21.81 -14.26
C ASN A 55 -9.06 20.27 -14.13
N PRO A 56 -9.84 19.48 -14.90
CA PRO A 56 -9.78 18.02 -14.86
C PRO A 56 -8.45 17.44 -15.36
N ARG A 57 -7.57 18.28 -15.92
CA ARG A 57 -6.23 17.88 -16.38
C ARG A 57 -5.12 18.13 -15.36
N GLU A 58 -5.47 18.63 -14.18
CA GLU A 58 -4.52 18.90 -13.12
C GLU A 58 -4.31 17.68 -12.21
N CYS A 59 -3.07 17.47 -11.78
CA CYS A 59 -2.75 16.47 -10.77
C CYS A 59 -3.13 16.98 -9.37
N PRO A 60 -3.99 16.28 -8.62
CA PRO A 60 -4.40 16.69 -7.27
C PRO A 60 -3.31 16.54 -6.20
N ILE A 61 -2.11 16.06 -6.58
CA ILE A 61 -1.00 15.80 -5.68
C ILE A 61 0.09 16.86 -5.84
N CYS A 62 0.50 17.13 -7.08
CA CYS A 62 1.60 18.06 -7.38
C CYS A 62 1.14 19.28 -8.19
N HIS A 63 -0.15 19.41 -8.49
CA HIS A 63 -0.72 20.51 -9.27
C HIS A 63 -0.15 20.66 -10.69
N GLY A 64 0.52 19.62 -11.20
CA GLY A 64 0.99 19.57 -12.58
C GLY A 64 -0.19 19.53 -13.55
N ILE A 65 -0.14 20.36 -14.60
CA ILE A 65 -1.17 20.43 -15.63
C ILE A 65 -0.73 19.61 -16.84
N PHE A 66 -1.62 18.76 -17.35
CA PHE A 66 -1.37 17.90 -18.49
C PHE A 66 -2.22 18.31 -19.70
N THR A 67 -1.78 17.95 -20.90
CA THR A 67 -2.57 18.22 -22.12
C THR A 67 -3.80 17.30 -22.20
N ARG A 68 -3.67 16.05 -21.73
CA ARG A 68 -4.68 14.99 -21.83
C ARG A 68 -4.94 14.34 -20.46
N TRP A 69 -6.16 13.85 -20.24
CA TRP A 69 -6.53 13.14 -19.01
C TRP A 69 -5.72 11.85 -18.82
N GLN A 70 -5.48 11.10 -19.90
CA GLN A 70 -4.71 9.86 -19.84
C GLN A 70 -3.26 10.08 -19.40
N ASP A 71 -2.67 11.23 -19.75
CA ASP A 71 -1.30 11.57 -19.34
C ASP A 71 -1.24 11.91 -17.84
N ARG A 72 -2.27 12.60 -17.35
CA ARG A 72 -2.43 12.91 -15.92
C ARG A 72 -2.69 11.65 -15.09
N ASP A 73 -3.52 10.72 -15.57
CA ASP A 73 -3.76 9.44 -14.89
C ASP A 73 -2.50 8.56 -14.87
N ARG A 74 -1.76 8.50 -15.98
CA ARG A 74 -0.44 7.84 -16.02
C ARG A 74 0.54 8.48 -15.04
N HIS A 75 0.52 9.80 -14.92
CA HIS A 75 1.34 10.52 -13.96
C HIS A 75 0.96 10.19 -12.51
N LEU A 76 -0.32 10.02 -12.18
CA LEU A 76 -0.73 9.64 -10.81
C LEU A 76 -0.11 8.33 -10.33
N VAL A 77 0.11 7.37 -11.24
CA VAL A 77 0.80 6.11 -10.90
C VAL A 77 2.19 6.37 -10.31
N THR A 78 2.86 7.47 -10.67
CA THR A 78 4.19 7.83 -10.15
C THR A 78 4.17 8.31 -8.69
N HIS A 79 3.00 8.72 -8.20
CA HIS A 79 2.77 9.06 -6.79
C HIS A 79 2.37 7.83 -5.95
N LEU A 80 2.17 6.68 -6.59
CA LEU A 80 1.87 5.43 -5.90
C LEU A 80 3.14 4.58 -5.79
N PRO A 81 3.29 3.81 -4.71
CA PRO A 81 4.35 2.83 -4.59
C PRO A 81 4.02 1.63 -5.49
N HIS A 82 4.20 1.79 -6.80
CA HIS A 82 3.93 0.77 -7.81
C HIS A 82 5.22 0.22 -8.40
N TRP A 83 5.42 -1.08 -8.25
CA TRP A 83 6.52 -1.81 -8.86
C TRP A 83 6.17 -3.29 -9.02
N VAL A 84 6.86 -3.90 -9.98
CA VAL A 84 6.85 -5.34 -10.28
C VAL A 84 8.08 -5.99 -9.66
N HIS A 85 7.92 -7.23 -9.22
CA HIS A 85 8.98 -8.00 -8.56
C HIS A 85 9.23 -9.30 -9.32
N CYS A 86 10.44 -9.84 -9.23
CA CYS A 86 10.67 -11.19 -9.72
C CYS A 86 10.07 -12.23 -8.75
N PRO A 87 9.23 -13.18 -9.22
CA PRO A 87 8.63 -14.21 -8.36
C PRO A 87 9.64 -15.27 -7.89
N ILE A 88 10.81 -15.37 -8.54
CA ILE A 88 11.87 -16.29 -8.13
C ILE A 88 12.40 -15.89 -6.75
N SER A 89 12.41 -16.81 -5.78
CA SER A 89 12.70 -16.54 -4.37
C SER A 89 14.06 -15.86 -4.14
N ASN A 90 15.12 -16.35 -4.77
CA ASN A 90 16.48 -15.82 -4.67
C ASN A 90 16.76 -14.59 -5.55
N CYS A 91 15.80 -14.16 -6.38
CA CYS A 91 15.96 -12.98 -7.21
C CYS A 91 15.48 -11.71 -6.48
N THR A 92 16.35 -10.72 -6.36
CA THR A 92 16.06 -9.42 -5.71
C THR A 92 15.62 -8.35 -6.70
N TRP A 93 15.49 -8.71 -7.98
CA TRP A 93 15.12 -7.78 -9.03
C TRP A 93 13.71 -7.20 -8.81
N ARG A 94 13.61 -5.89 -9.08
CA ARG A 94 12.37 -5.12 -9.06
C ARG A 94 12.43 -4.01 -10.12
N GLY A 95 11.29 -3.65 -10.68
CA GLY A 95 11.15 -2.59 -11.68
C GLY A 95 9.78 -1.92 -11.60
N ASN A 96 9.51 -0.90 -12.40
CA ASN A 96 8.21 -0.19 -12.36
C ASN A 96 7.37 -0.38 -13.64
N ARG A 97 7.81 -1.26 -14.54
CA ARG A 97 7.14 -1.54 -15.82
C ARG A 97 7.20 -3.03 -16.14
N VAL A 98 6.12 -3.55 -16.71
CA VAL A 98 6.03 -4.95 -17.18
C VAL A 98 7.12 -5.25 -18.21
N ARG A 99 7.37 -4.35 -19.16
CA ARG A 99 8.45 -4.51 -20.14
C ARG A 99 9.83 -4.71 -19.49
N GLN A 100 10.13 -3.97 -18.41
CA GLN A 100 11.41 -4.16 -17.70
C GLN A 100 11.49 -5.53 -17.02
N PHE A 101 10.35 -6.07 -16.58
CA PHE A 101 10.27 -7.42 -16.03
C PHE A 101 10.48 -8.46 -17.12
N GLU A 102 9.87 -8.33 -18.29
CA GLU A 102 10.09 -9.22 -19.44
C GLU A 102 11.56 -9.23 -19.87
N ASP A 103 12.18 -8.05 -19.97
CA ASP A 103 13.60 -7.90 -20.30
C ASP A 103 14.52 -8.52 -19.23
N HIS A 104 14.15 -8.44 -17.95
CA HIS A 104 14.85 -9.12 -16.86
C HIS A 104 14.66 -10.64 -16.93
N TRP A 105 13.43 -11.09 -17.12
CA TRP A 105 13.09 -12.51 -17.19
C TRP A 105 13.85 -13.21 -18.32
N GLY A 106 13.87 -12.61 -19.52
CA GLY A 106 14.60 -13.17 -20.65
C GLY A 106 16.11 -13.29 -20.40
N ARG A 107 16.72 -12.33 -19.69
CA ARG A 107 18.16 -12.31 -19.41
C ARG A 107 18.57 -13.25 -18.28
N ASP A 108 17.82 -13.27 -17.18
CA ASP A 108 18.23 -13.92 -15.94
C ASP A 108 17.47 -15.24 -15.68
N HIS A 109 16.33 -15.45 -16.33
CA HIS A 109 15.40 -16.56 -16.10
C HIS A 109 14.85 -17.19 -17.39
N GLY A 110 15.51 -16.98 -18.53
CA GLY A 110 15.01 -17.40 -19.85
C GLY A 110 14.74 -18.91 -20.02
N SER A 111 15.30 -19.74 -19.14
CA SER A 111 15.04 -21.19 -19.10
C SER A 111 13.69 -21.57 -18.46
N TYR A 112 12.99 -20.64 -17.81
CA TYR A 112 11.71 -20.87 -17.14
C TYR A 112 10.53 -20.31 -17.94
N HIS A 113 9.35 -20.92 -17.79
CA HIS A 113 8.10 -20.39 -18.34
C HIS A 113 7.80 -19.00 -17.77
N ILE A 114 7.40 -18.06 -18.65
CA ILE A 114 7.07 -16.69 -18.25
C ILE A 114 5.90 -16.72 -17.27
N PRO A 115 6.05 -16.19 -16.05
CA PRO A 115 5.00 -16.23 -15.05
C PRO A 115 3.84 -15.32 -15.46
N GLY A 116 2.63 -15.69 -15.06
CA GLY A 116 1.44 -14.87 -15.27
C GLY A 116 1.53 -13.56 -14.48
N ARG A 117 0.86 -12.51 -14.98
CA ARG A 117 0.93 -11.14 -14.44
C ARG A 117 0.73 -11.02 -12.92
N LYS A 118 -0.19 -11.80 -12.36
CA LYS A 118 -0.49 -11.84 -10.91
C LYS A 118 0.67 -12.36 -10.04
N GLN A 119 1.64 -13.04 -10.63
CA GLN A 119 2.80 -13.58 -9.92
C GLN A 119 3.87 -12.51 -9.70
N PHE A 120 4.01 -11.52 -10.60
CA PHE A 120 5.01 -10.46 -10.49
C PHE A 120 4.43 -9.06 -10.18
N GLU A 121 3.13 -8.86 -10.34
CA GLU A 121 2.42 -7.63 -9.97
C GLU A 121 1.81 -7.75 -8.57
N ILE A 122 1.97 -6.69 -7.76
CA ILE A 122 1.49 -6.66 -6.37
C ILE A 122 0.01 -6.25 -6.32
N PHE A 123 -0.34 -5.21 -7.07
CA PHE A 123 -1.69 -4.66 -7.20
C PHE A 123 -1.80 -3.90 -8.53
N ASP A 124 -3.02 -3.68 -9.02
CA ASP A 124 -3.28 -2.82 -10.17
C ASP A 124 -3.24 -1.34 -9.73
N PRO A 125 -2.26 -0.53 -10.19
CA PRO A 125 -2.18 0.87 -9.81
C PRO A 125 -3.37 1.70 -10.30
N GLN A 126 -4.08 1.25 -11.34
CA GLN A 126 -5.26 1.97 -11.84
C GLN A 126 -6.42 1.95 -10.84
N GLU A 127 -6.50 0.92 -9.98
CA GLU A 127 -7.49 0.88 -8.90
C GLU A 127 -7.35 2.10 -7.97
N PHE A 128 -6.12 2.44 -7.61
CA PHE A 128 -5.83 3.58 -6.74
C PHE A 128 -5.93 4.93 -7.46
N VAL A 129 -5.57 4.98 -8.74
CA VAL A 129 -5.80 6.18 -9.59
C VAL A 129 -7.29 6.50 -9.65
N ASN A 130 -8.14 5.50 -9.88
CA ASN A 130 -9.59 5.66 -9.88
C ASN A 130 -10.10 6.14 -8.51
N GLN A 131 -9.61 5.56 -7.42
CA GLN A 131 -9.95 6.03 -6.06
C GLN A 131 -9.62 7.52 -5.88
N ILE A 132 -8.42 7.95 -6.26
CA ILE A 132 -8.01 9.36 -6.19
C ILE A 132 -8.94 10.25 -7.04
N ASN A 133 -9.31 9.80 -8.24
CA ASN A 133 -10.21 10.53 -9.14
C ASN A 133 -11.63 10.66 -8.60
N THR A 134 -12.11 9.64 -7.88
CA THR A 134 -13.41 9.65 -7.22
C THR A 134 -13.43 10.45 -5.90
N GLY A 135 -12.29 11.01 -5.48
CA GLY A 135 -12.20 11.88 -4.29
C GLY A 135 -11.52 11.24 -3.07
N THR A 136 -10.89 10.07 -3.21
CA THR A 136 -10.06 9.52 -2.14
C THR A 136 -8.81 10.38 -1.94
N ILE A 137 -8.49 10.70 -0.68
CA ILE A 137 -7.29 11.46 -0.35
C ILE A 137 -6.04 10.69 -0.81
N PRO A 138 -5.12 11.30 -1.60
CA PRO A 138 -3.94 10.63 -2.12
C PRO A 138 -3.07 9.93 -1.06
N ALA A 139 -2.92 10.52 0.13
CA ALA A 139 -2.19 9.92 1.24
C ALA A 139 -2.82 8.59 1.70
N VAL A 140 -4.15 8.51 1.74
CA VAL A 140 -4.88 7.29 2.11
C VAL A 140 -4.71 6.22 1.04
N ALA A 141 -4.80 6.60 -0.24
CA ALA A 141 -4.56 5.68 -1.35
C ALA A 141 -3.14 5.11 -1.33
N ALA A 142 -2.13 5.95 -1.09
CA ALA A 142 -0.74 5.54 -0.95
C ALA A 142 -0.54 4.61 0.26
N GLY A 143 -1.14 4.91 1.42
CA GLY A 143 -1.10 4.05 2.60
C GLY A 143 -1.63 2.64 2.33
N ARG A 144 -2.81 2.55 1.68
CA ARG A 144 -3.40 1.26 1.27
C ARG A 144 -2.53 0.52 0.24
N ALA A 145 -1.88 1.23 -0.67
CA ALA A 145 -0.94 0.62 -1.62
C ALA A 145 0.28 0.03 -0.90
N ILE A 146 0.84 0.73 0.10
CA ILE A 146 1.92 0.20 0.95
C ILE A 146 1.47 -1.07 1.68
N GLU A 147 0.26 -1.09 2.25
CA GLU A 147 -0.28 -2.27 2.92
C GLU A 147 -0.33 -3.50 1.99
N ARG A 148 -0.71 -3.32 0.72
CA ARG A 148 -0.69 -4.38 -0.30
C ARG A 148 0.73 -4.91 -0.54
N ILE A 149 1.72 -4.02 -0.63
CA ILE A 149 3.13 -4.39 -0.80
C ILE A 149 3.65 -5.17 0.40
N LEU A 150 3.37 -4.70 1.62
CA LEU A 150 3.78 -5.38 2.84
C LEU A 150 3.12 -6.76 2.98
N ALA A 151 1.84 -6.89 2.60
CA ALA A 151 1.15 -8.18 2.59
C ALA A 151 1.79 -9.16 1.59
N LYS A 152 2.08 -8.70 0.37
CA LYS A 152 2.72 -9.51 -0.66
C LYS A 152 4.16 -9.89 -0.28
N ALA A 153 4.91 -8.98 0.33
CA ALA A 153 6.26 -9.23 0.84
C ALA A 153 6.28 -10.39 1.84
N ARG A 154 5.29 -10.46 2.74
CA ARG A 154 5.13 -11.56 3.69
C ARG A 154 4.79 -12.88 2.99
N GLN A 155 3.85 -12.85 2.03
CA GLN A 155 3.47 -14.05 1.26
C GLN A 155 4.66 -14.66 0.51
N LEU A 156 5.54 -13.81 -0.02
CA LEU A 156 6.69 -14.24 -0.82
C LEU A 156 7.97 -14.47 0.01
N GLN A 157 7.92 -14.22 1.32
CA GLN A 157 9.08 -14.24 2.21
C GLN A 157 10.25 -13.38 1.70
N LYS A 158 9.95 -12.20 1.13
CA LYS A 158 10.96 -11.27 0.59
C LYS A 158 11.08 -10.01 1.45
N PRO A 159 11.96 -9.99 2.47
CA PRO A 159 12.08 -8.84 3.39
C PRO A 159 12.60 -7.56 2.72
N SER A 160 13.29 -7.69 1.57
CA SER A 160 13.73 -6.54 0.76
C SER A 160 12.55 -5.73 0.20
N MET A 161 11.38 -6.35 0.01
CA MET A 161 10.17 -5.67 -0.45
C MET A 161 9.53 -4.83 0.67
N SER A 162 9.62 -5.28 1.91
CA SER A 162 9.09 -4.55 3.08
C SER A 162 10.01 -3.43 3.54
N ALA A 163 11.32 -3.56 3.34
CA ALA A 163 12.30 -2.54 3.74
C ALA A 163 12.21 -1.26 2.88
N ASP A 164 11.82 -1.40 1.62
CA ASP A 164 11.65 -0.28 0.68
C ASP A 164 10.38 -0.51 -0.16
N PRO A 165 9.20 -0.13 0.36
CA PRO A 165 7.93 -0.31 -0.33
C PRO A 165 7.79 0.54 -1.59
N TRP A 166 8.58 1.60 -1.75
CA TRP A 166 8.55 2.45 -2.93
C TRP A 166 9.40 1.89 -4.06
N GLY A 167 10.34 1.00 -3.76
CA GLY A 167 11.17 0.31 -4.73
C GLY A 167 12.20 1.20 -5.42
N TRP A 168 12.30 2.48 -5.01
CA TRP A 168 13.25 3.42 -5.59
C TRP A 168 14.65 3.07 -5.11
N LYS A 169 15.60 2.94 -6.04
CA LYS A 169 17.01 2.98 -5.66
C LYS A 169 17.23 4.35 -5.02
N ILE A 170 17.33 4.42 -3.70
CA ILE A 170 17.81 5.62 -3.01
C ILE A 170 19.16 5.93 -3.67
N LYS A 171 19.21 6.99 -4.48
CA LYS A 171 20.49 7.49 -4.96
C LYS A 171 21.24 7.88 -3.68
N ARG A 172 22.29 7.14 -3.33
CA ARG A 172 23.18 7.60 -2.25
C ARG A 172 23.60 9.03 -2.61
N PRO A 173 23.51 10.00 -1.68
CA PRO A 173 24.06 11.31 -1.95
C PRO A 173 25.54 11.16 -2.31
N PRO A 174 26.07 11.97 -3.23
CA PRO A 174 27.50 12.01 -3.48
C PRO A 174 28.23 12.34 -2.17
N GLN A 175 29.28 11.57 -1.89
CA GLN A 175 30.17 11.73 -0.74
C GLN A 175 31.05 12.96 -0.95
#